data_AF-K1YDD1-F1
#
_entry.id   AF-K1YDD1-F1
#
_cell.length_a   1.000
_cell.length_b   1.000
_cell.length_c   1.000
_cell.angle_alpha   90.00
_cell.angle_beta   90.00
_cell.angle_gamma   90.00
#
_symmetry.space_group_name_H-M   'P 1'
#
loop_
_entity.id
_entity.type
_entity.pdbx_description
1 polymer ?
#
loop_
_entity_poly.entity_id
_entity_poly.type
_entity_poly.pdbx_seq_one_letter_code
_entity_poly.pdbx_strand_id
1 'polypeptide(L)'
;MFEQIEELRNRHKELSLALSNPGLDNSKISVLQKELSQISAILRSWDAVKDSEDQIEQAKAQLADNKDPEMAELYQEEITELEQKAENAKHDLDMILFPPDELDNRSVYMEIRAGTGGKEAALFA
;
A
#
# COMPACT_ATOMS: atom_id res chain seq x y z
N MET A 1 -6.07 -4.58 -4.11
CA MET A 1 -4.72 -4.01 -3.93
C MET A 1 -3.93 -3.94 -5.24
N PHE A 2 -3.55 -5.05 -5.88
CA PHE A 2 -2.76 -5.02 -7.12
C PHE A 2 -3.46 -4.26 -8.28
N GLU A 3 -4.76 -4.51 -8.49
CA GLU A 3 -5.55 -3.77 -9.48
C GLU A 3 -5.61 -2.26 -9.20
N GLN A 4 -5.69 -1.88 -7.92
CA GLN A 4 -5.72 -0.46 -7.50
C GLN A 4 -4.36 0.22 -7.76
N ILE A 5 -3.25 -0.50 -7.57
CA ILE A 5 -1.91 0.03 -7.88
C ILE A 5 -1.73 0.22 -9.40
N GLU A 6 -2.23 -0.70 -10.22
CA GLU A 6 -2.20 -0.55 -11.68
C GLU A 6 -3.06 0.62 -12.16
N GLU A 7 -4.23 0.84 -11.56
CA GLU A 7 -5.04 2.04 -11.80
C GLU A 7 -4.27 3.33 -11.44
N LEU A 8 -3.61 3.36 -10.28
CA LEU A 8 -2.76 4.49 -9.87
C LEU A 8 -1.59 4.71 -10.84
N ARG A 9 -0.97 3.65 -11.34
CA ARG A 9 0.12 3.71 -12.33
C ARG A 9 -0.36 4.25 -13.68
N ASN A 10 -1.55 3.87 -14.12
CA ASN A 10 -2.19 4.43 -15.31
C ASN A 10 -2.52 5.91 -15.11
N ARG A 11 -3.13 6.26 -13.97
CA ARG A 11 -3.42 7.64 -13.60
C ARG A 11 -2.16 8.51 -13.55
N HIS A 12 -1.06 8.00 -12.99
CA HIS A 12 0.23 8.68 -12.98
C HIS A 12 0.73 9.01 -14.39
N LYS A 13 0.62 8.07 -15.33
CA LYS A 13 1.01 8.28 -16.74
C LYS A 13 0.12 9.34 -17.40
N GLU A 14 -1.20 9.27 -17.19
CA GLU A 14 -2.15 10.25 -17.71
C GLU A 14 -1.85 11.66 -17.21
N LEU A 15 -1.60 11.83 -15.90
CA LEU A 15 -1.28 13.11 -15.29
C LEU A 15 0.06 13.66 -15.81
N SER A 16 1.07 12.80 -15.94
CA SER A 16 2.37 13.18 -16.50
C SER A 16 2.23 13.65 -17.95
N LEU A 17 1.43 12.95 -18.76
CA LEU A 17 1.13 13.36 -20.13
C LEU A 17 0.36 14.67 -20.17
N ALA A 18 -0.67 14.84 -19.32
CA ALA A 18 -1.45 16.07 -19.24
C ALA A 18 -0.56 17.28 -18.88
N LEU A 19 0.36 17.12 -17.91
CA LEU A 19 1.31 18.16 -17.51
C LEU A 19 2.34 18.51 -18.58
N SER A 20 2.56 17.64 -19.58
CA SER A 20 3.44 17.94 -20.72
C SER A 20 2.79 18.87 -21.75
N ASN A 21 1.48 19.14 -21.66
CA ASN A 21 0.78 20.02 -22.59
C ASN A 21 1.09 21.51 -22.30
N PRO A 22 1.74 22.24 -23.22
CA PRO A 22 2.11 23.65 -23.02
C PRO A 22 0.92 24.62 -23.00
N GLY A 23 -0.29 24.17 -23.39
CA GLY A 23 -1.51 24.98 -23.36
C GLY A 23 -2.30 24.89 -22.04
N LEU A 24 -1.76 24.26 -21.01
CA LEU A 24 -2.46 24.10 -19.74
C LEU A 24 -2.53 25.41 -18.94
N ASP A 25 -3.69 25.67 -18.33
CA ASP A 25 -3.85 26.80 -17.42
C ASP A 25 -3.02 26.59 -16.14
N ASN A 26 -2.33 27.64 -15.69
CA ASN A 26 -1.51 27.65 -14.49
C ASN A 26 -2.27 27.18 -13.24
N SER A 27 -3.57 27.48 -13.15
CA SER A 27 -4.42 27.03 -12.05
C SER A 27 -4.57 25.50 -12.01
N LYS A 28 -4.63 24.86 -13.18
CA LYS A 28 -4.76 23.40 -13.33
C LYS A 28 -3.43 22.68 -13.14
N ILE A 29 -2.32 23.30 -13.53
CA ILE A 29 -0.97 22.75 -13.36
C ILE A 29 -0.71 22.42 -11.88
N SER A 30 -0.99 23.36 -10.97
CA SER A 30 -0.76 23.16 -9.53
C SER A 30 -1.56 21.98 -8.96
N VAL A 31 -2.83 21.84 -9.37
CA VAL A 31 -3.70 20.74 -8.94
C VAL A 31 -3.17 19.40 -9.44
N LEU A 32 -2.85 19.29 -10.74
CA LEU A 32 -2.35 18.05 -11.34
C LEU A 32 -0.96 17.67 -10.81
N GLN A 33 -0.10 18.65 -10.51
CA GLN A 33 1.21 18.40 -9.88
C GLN A 33 1.06 17.83 -8.47
N LYS A 34 0.11 18.35 -7.69
CA LYS A 34 -0.17 17.83 -6.34
C LYS A 34 -0.69 16.39 -6.41
N GLU A 35 -1.64 16.12 -7.31
CA GLU A 35 -2.18 14.77 -7.53
C GLU A 35 -1.07 13.81 -8.00
N LEU A 36 -0.24 14.23 -8.97
CA LEU A 36 0.90 13.44 -9.45
C LEU A 36 1.85 13.11 -8.30
N SER A 37 2.24 14.11 -7.49
CA SER A 37 3.15 13.91 -6.37
C SER A 37 2.62 12.94 -5.32
N GLN A 38 1.31 12.96 -5.05
CA GLN A 38 0.67 12.02 -4.13
C GLN A 38 0.73 10.60 -4.69
N ILE A 39 0.34 10.42 -5.95
CA ILE A 39 0.37 9.11 -6.60
C ILE A 39 1.82 8.58 -6.71
N SER A 40 2.80 9.44 -7.04
CA SER A 40 4.21 9.05 -7.06
C SER A 40 4.73 8.62 -5.69
N ALA A 41 4.21 9.19 -4.59
CA ALA A 41 4.56 8.75 -3.24
C ALA A 41 4.02 7.34 -2.95
N ILE A 42 2.74 7.09 -3.28
CA ILE A 42 2.11 5.77 -3.14
C ILE A 42 2.87 4.71 -3.94
N LEU A 43 3.14 4.98 -5.22
CA LEU A 43 3.83 4.03 -6.10
C LEU A 43 5.25 3.72 -5.59
N ARG A 44 6.00 4.73 -5.14
CA ARG A 44 7.34 4.51 -4.55
C ARG A 44 7.31 3.67 -3.29
N SER A 45 6.34 3.90 -2.41
CA SER A 45 6.16 3.13 -1.19
C SER A 45 5.78 1.67 -1.51
N TRP A 46 4.89 1.46 -2.49
CA TRP A 46 4.55 0.12 -2.98
C TRP A 46 5.74 -0.62 -3.59
N ASP A 47 6.52 0.05 -4.45
CA ASP A 47 7.69 -0.54 -5.07
C ASP A 47 8.73 -0.95 -4.00
N ALA A 48 8.92 -0.14 -2.95
CA ALA A 48 9.80 -0.49 -1.82
C ALA A 48 9.34 -1.73 -1.04
N VAL A 49 8.02 -1.90 -0.85
CA VAL A 49 7.47 -3.13 -0.25
C VAL A 49 7.78 -4.34 -1.13
N LYS A 50 7.57 -4.22 -2.44
CA LYS A 50 7.81 -5.30 -3.40
C LYS A 50 9.28 -5.69 -3.45
N ASP A 51 10.18 -4.72 -3.53
CA ASP A 51 11.62 -4.95 -3.52
C ASP A 51 12.07 -5.65 -2.23
N SER A 52 11.51 -5.28 -1.07
CA SER A 52 11.83 -5.92 0.21
C SER A 52 11.32 -7.37 0.24
N GLU A 53 10.10 -7.63 -0.24
CA GLU A 53 9.54 -8.99 -0.34
C GLU A 53 10.40 -9.89 -1.26
N ASP A 54 10.84 -9.35 -2.40
CA ASP A 54 11.68 -10.08 -3.35
C ASP A 54 13.07 -10.37 -2.76
N GLN A 55 13.66 -9.44 -2.01
CA GLN A 55 14.93 -9.65 -1.30
C GLN A 55 14.81 -10.72 -0.21
N ILE A 56 13.69 -10.75 0.54
CA ILE A 56 13.43 -11.78 1.55
C ILE A 56 13.37 -13.17 0.89
N GLU A 57 12.66 -13.31 -0.22
CA GLU A 57 12.57 -14.59 -0.94
C GLU A 57 13.94 -15.04 -1.46
N GLN A 58 14.75 -14.11 -1.99
CA GLN A 58 16.12 -14.40 -2.42
C GLN A 58 17.01 -14.84 -1.24
N ALA A 59 16.95 -14.15 -0.11
CA ALA A 59 17.71 -14.51 1.09
C ALA A 59 17.26 -15.86 1.66
N LYS A 60 15.96 -16.16 1.65
CA LYS A 60 15.41 -17.47 2.04
C LYS A 60 15.89 -18.60 1.13
N ALA A 61 15.97 -18.35 -0.18
CA ALA A 61 16.53 -19.32 -1.13
C ALA A 61 18.03 -19.55 -0.88
N GLN A 62 18.79 -18.49 -0.64
CA GLN A 62 20.22 -18.59 -0.33
C GLN A 62 20.47 -19.34 0.98
N LEU A 63 19.67 -19.10 2.01
CA LEU A 63 19.71 -19.83 3.27
C LEU A 63 19.42 -21.33 3.08
N ALA A 64 18.43 -21.67 2.25
CA ALA A 64 18.05 -23.06 1.99
C ALA A 64 19.15 -23.84 1.24
N ASP A 65 19.89 -23.18 0.36
CA ASP A 65 20.98 -23.77 -0.40
C ASP A 65 22.31 -23.79 0.38
N ASN A 66 22.39 -23.09 1.52
CA ASN A 66 23.60 -23.01 2.33
C ASN A 66 23.67 -24.12 3.38
N LYS A 67 24.88 -24.69 3.57
CA LYS A 67 25.17 -25.75 4.54
C LYS A 67 26.12 -25.32 5.65
N ASP A 68 26.65 -24.10 5.56
CA ASP A 68 27.53 -23.51 6.54
C ASP A 68 26.70 -22.83 7.66
N PRO A 69 26.80 -23.29 8.92
CA PRO A 69 26.06 -22.72 10.04
C PRO A 69 26.33 -21.24 10.30
N GLU A 70 27.56 -20.76 10.09
CA GLU A 70 27.89 -19.34 10.33
C GLU A 70 27.24 -18.45 9.26
N MET A 71 27.21 -18.91 8.02
CA MET A 71 26.52 -18.20 6.94
C MET A 71 25.00 -18.26 7.09
N ALA A 72 24.46 -19.37 7.62
CA ALA A 72 23.04 -19.52 7.86
C ALA A 72 22.53 -18.49 8.89
N GLU A 73 23.30 -18.25 9.96
CA GLU A 73 22.99 -17.23 10.97
C GLU A 73 22.96 -15.82 10.35
N LEU A 74 23.95 -15.50 9.50
CA LEU A 74 24.01 -14.22 8.79
C LEU A 74 22.79 -13.98 7.88
N TYR A 75 22.37 -14.99 7.11
CA TYR A 75 21.18 -14.87 6.26
C TYR A 75 19.90 -14.73 7.08
N GLN A 76 19.85 -15.35 8.25
CA GLN A 76 18.69 -15.26 9.12
C GLN A 76 18.56 -13.86 9.76
N GLU A 77 19.68 -13.24 10.11
CA GLU A 77 19.73 -11.82 10.50
C GLU A 77 19.28 -10.91 9.34
N GLU A 78 19.81 -11.13 8.13
CA GLU A 78 19.43 -10.36 6.94
C GLU A 78 17.93 -10.46 6.64
N ILE A 79 17.36 -11.68 6.68
CA ILE A 79 15.92 -11.89 6.51
C ILE A 79 15.13 -11.10 7.56
N THR A 80 15.57 -11.12 8.82
CA THR A 80 14.89 -10.40 9.91
C THR A 80 14.91 -8.89 9.68
N GLU A 81 16.04 -8.34 9.24
CA GLU A 81 16.14 -6.91 8.90
C GLU A 81 15.25 -6.54 7.71
N LEU A 82 15.21 -7.38 6.69
CA LEU A 82 14.38 -7.16 5.51
C LEU A 82 12.89 -7.27 5.83
N GLU A 83 12.49 -8.21 6.68
CA GLU A 83 11.12 -8.35 7.17
C GLU A 83 10.69 -7.08 7.93
N GLN A 84 11.56 -6.53 8.79
CA GLN A 84 11.28 -5.28 9.49
C GLN A 84 11.16 -4.08 8.53
N LYS A 85 12.01 -4.01 7.49
CA LYS A 85 11.92 -2.97 6.45
C LYS A 85 10.62 -3.10 5.66
N ALA A 86 10.21 -4.31 5.30
CA ALA A 86 8.97 -4.57 4.59
C ALA A 86 7.74 -4.17 5.42
N GLU A 87 7.74 -4.44 6.72
CA GLU A 87 6.68 -4.00 7.65
C GLU A 87 6.59 -2.48 7.73
N ASN A 88 7.72 -1.79 7.88
CA ASN A 88 7.73 -0.32 7.93
C ASN A 88 7.24 0.29 6.62
N ALA A 89 7.68 -0.24 5.48
CA ALA A 89 7.24 0.21 4.17
C ALA A 89 5.72 -0.03 3.95
N LYS A 90 5.18 -1.16 4.46
CA LYS A 90 3.73 -1.42 4.47
C LYS A 90 2.98 -0.43 5.35
N HIS A 91 3.50 -0.13 6.52
CA HIS A 91 2.89 0.85 7.42
C HIS A 91 2.84 2.24 6.79
N ASP A 92 3.92 2.68 6.18
CA ASP A 92 3.97 3.96 5.46
C ASP A 92 2.98 3.98 4.29
N LEU A 93 2.87 2.87 3.55
CA LEU A 93 1.90 2.74 2.47
C LEU A 93 0.47 2.86 2.99
N ASP A 94 0.15 2.15 4.08
CA ASP A 94 -1.17 2.18 4.70
C ASP A 94 -1.51 3.58 5.20
N MET A 95 -0.57 4.32 5.79
CA MET A 95 -0.76 5.72 6.19
C MET A 95 -1.05 6.66 5.02
N ILE A 96 -0.52 6.37 3.82
CA ILE A 96 -0.79 7.18 2.64
C ILE A 96 -2.15 6.81 2.00
N LEU A 97 -2.50 5.52 2.00
CA LEU A 97 -3.75 5.01 1.42
C LEU A 97 -4.96 5.29 2.32
N PHE A 98 -4.76 5.16 3.62
CA PHE A 98 -5.73 5.37 4.68
C PHE A 98 -5.16 6.41 5.64
N PRO A 99 -5.15 7.69 5.25
CA PRO A 99 -4.75 8.74 6.17
C PRO A 99 -5.61 8.62 7.44
N PRO A 100 -5.01 8.74 8.64
CA PRO A 100 -5.72 8.51 9.89
C PRO A 100 -6.97 9.38 9.95
N ASP A 101 -8.14 8.74 10.03
CA ASP A 101 -9.42 9.42 10.12
C ASP A 101 -9.55 10.01 11.54
N GLU A 102 -10.07 11.23 11.68
CA GLU A 102 -10.38 11.81 13.00
C GLU A 102 -11.38 10.94 13.80
N LEU A 103 -12.05 10.01 13.12
CA LEU A 103 -12.99 9.05 13.64
C LEU A 103 -12.37 7.70 14.04
N ASP A 104 -11.16 7.35 13.61
CA ASP A 104 -10.56 6.01 13.84
C ASP A 104 -10.33 5.70 15.32
N ASN A 105 -10.20 6.73 16.17
CA ASN A 105 -10.04 6.58 17.62
C ASN A 105 -11.37 6.60 18.39
N ARG A 106 -12.54 6.56 17.73
CA ARG A 106 -13.85 6.62 18.39
C ARG A 106 -14.52 5.25 18.38
N SER A 107 -15.07 4.84 19.52
CA SER A 107 -15.93 3.65 19.59
C SER A 107 -17.15 3.82 18.69
N VAL A 108 -17.38 2.87 17.79
CA VAL A 108 -18.56 2.82 16.93
C VAL A 108 -19.65 2.02 17.64
N TYR A 109 -20.83 2.62 17.83
CA TYR A 109 -22.04 1.89 18.21
C TYR A 109 -22.74 1.43 16.94
N MET A 110 -22.69 0.13 16.67
CA MET A 110 -23.42 -0.50 15.57
C MET A 110 -24.79 -0.95 16.06
N GLU A 111 -25.84 -0.22 15.71
CA GLU A 111 -27.22 -0.61 16.03
C GLU A 111 -27.82 -1.37 14.84
N ILE A 112 -27.96 -2.70 14.98
CA ILE A 112 -28.66 -3.54 14.00
C ILE A 112 -30.17 -3.42 14.28
N ARG A 113 -30.86 -2.61 13.47
CA ARG A 113 -32.33 -2.52 13.52
C ARG A 113 -32.93 -3.43 12.45
N ALA A 114 -33.84 -4.31 12.87
CA ALA A 114 -34.68 -5.05 11.94
C ALA A 114 -35.51 -4.05 11.13
N GLY A 115 -35.31 -4.02 9.81
CA GLY A 115 -36.21 -3.33 8.89
C GLY A 115 -37.60 -3.96 8.90
N THR A 116 -38.60 -3.27 8.36
CA THR A 116 -39.95 -3.81 8.21
C THR A 116 -39.98 -4.92 7.15
N GLY A 117 -39.81 -6.15 7.62
CA GLY A 117 -40.02 -7.40 6.90
C GLY A 117 -40.19 -8.49 7.94
N GLY A 118 -41.25 -9.31 7.82
CA GLY A 118 -41.68 -10.26 8.85
C GLY A 118 -40.66 -11.36 9.19
N LYS A 119 -41.16 -12.47 9.76
CA LYS A 119 -40.43 -13.61 10.38
C LYS A 119 -39.20 -14.18 9.64
N GLU A 120 -38.93 -13.77 8.41
CA GLU A 120 -37.79 -14.19 7.58
C GLU A 120 -36.53 -13.30 7.78
N ALA A 121 -36.65 -12.10 8.35
CA ALA A 121 -35.50 -11.20 8.58
C ALA A 121 -34.66 -11.55 9.83
N ALA A 122 -35.13 -12.46 10.70
CA ALA A 122 -34.45 -12.84 11.94
C ALA A 122 -33.33 -13.89 11.76
N LEU A 123 -33.15 -14.42 10.54
CA LEU A 123 -32.16 -15.45 10.23
C LEU A 123 -30.86 -14.90 9.63
N PHE A 124 -30.75 -13.59 9.40
CA PHE A 124 -29.61 -12.94 8.74
C PHE A 124 -29.14 -11.64 9.43
N ALA A 125 -29.43 -11.46 10.72
CA ALA A 125 -28.95 -10.32 11.54
C ALA A 125 -27.91 -10.78 12.56
#